data_AF-A0A970M1H9-F1
#
_entry.id   AF-A0A970M1H9-F1
#
_cell.length_a   1.000
_cell.length_b   1.000
_cell.length_c   1.000
_cell.angle_alpha   90.00
_cell.angle_beta   90.00
_cell.angle_gamma   90.00
#
_symmetry.space_group_name_H-M   'P 1'
#
loop_
_entity.id
_entity.type
_entity.pdbx_description
1 polymer ?
#
loop_
_entity_poly.entity_id
_entity_poly.type
_entity_poly.pdbx_seq_one_letter_code
_entity_poly.pdbx_strand_id
1 'polypeptide(L)'
;MKEKSIERNGDILAGSGCRFRMIKCGKWRGLADPKLVDRVGIEGLTVHLEETMIRGEVLKNGSKSHVSHTTLGGRDVVIKGYRHLGLLHSLRHTLQGSRAKRSWFTAHRLRRLAVPTPTALAYLDEYRRGLLWRSFFIYDYVAGSELYVVLNDPAVPGERKRRLIDRVMVVLKRLSEGGISHGDLKHSNMICTGDDVSFIDLDAMRPAFGPDFLKRYRLEKDRARFFRDLEPFR
;
A
#
# COMPACT_ATOMS: atom_id res chain seq x y z
N MET A 1 8.49 -40.19 11.90
CA MET A 1 8.83 -38.75 11.98
C MET A 1 8.68 -38.18 10.58
N LYS A 2 7.70 -37.30 10.34
CA LYS A 2 7.45 -36.74 9.00
C LYS A 2 8.34 -35.53 8.77
N GLU A 3 9.32 -35.67 7.89
CA GLU A 3 9.99 -34.55 7.24
C GLU A 3 8.93 -33.62 6.65
N LYS A 4 8.83 -32.40 7.21
CA LYS A 4 8.07 -31.33 6.58
C LYS A 4 8.83 -30.95 5.31
N SER A 5 8.24 -31.29 4.17
CA SER A 5 8.60 -30.81 2.85
C SER A 5 8.76 -29.28 2.86
N ILE A 6 10.01 -28.83 2.83
CA ILE A 6 10.37 -27.44 2.56
C ILE A 6 10.02 -27.20 1.08
N GLU A 7 8.80 -26.72 0.82
CA GLU A 7 8.42 -26.28 -0.51
C GLU A 7 9.32 -25.09 -0.92
N ARG A 8 10.03 -25.22 -2.05
CA ARG A 8 11.15 -24.37 -2.43
C ARG A 8 10.75 -22.88 -2.48
N ASN A 9 11.26 -22.11 -1.52
CA ASN A 9 11.30 -20.66 -1.63
C ASN A 9 12.37 -20.30 -2.68
N GLY A 10 11.93 -19.78 -3.82
CA GLY A 10 12.80 -19.38 -4.93
C GLY A 10 12.62 -17.91 -5.25
N ASP A 11 13.65 -17.33 -5.87
CA ASP A 11 13.56 -15.97 -6.36
C ASP A 11 12.90 -15.94 -7.74
N ILE A 12 11.98 -15.01 -7.91
CA ILE A 12 11.20 -14.78 -9.14
C ILE A 12 11.62 -13.43 -9.70
N LEU A 13 11.88 -13.39 -11.01
CA LEU A 13 12.04 -12.14 -11.75
C LEU A 13 10.66 -11.67 -12.20
N ALA A 14 10.27 -10.46 -11.79
CA ALA A 14 9.13 -9.79 -12.40
C ALA A 14 9.56 -9.16 -13.73
N GLY A 15 8.60 -8.97 -14.65
CA GLY A 15 8.83 -8.30 -15.94
C GLY A 15 9.33 -6.85 -15.86
N SER A 16 9.59 -6.31 -14.66
CA SER A 16 10.21 -5.02 -14.39
C SER A 16 11.71 -5.11 -14.03
N GLY A 17 12.33 -6.30 -14.10
CA GLY A 17 13.72 -6.51 -13.65
C GLY A 17 13.87 -6.59 -12.12
N CYS A 18 12.79 -6.43 -11.36
CA CYS A 18 12.79 -6.60 -9.91
C CYS A 18 12.79 -8.09 -9.54
N ARG A 19 13.69 -8.49 -8.63
CA ARG A 19 13.75 -9.84 -8.07
C ARG A 19 12.97 -9.88 -6.76
N PHE A 20 12.09 -10.87 -6.62
CA PHE A 20 11.28 -11.08 -5.42
C PHE A 20 11.46 -12.51 -4.92
N ARG A 21 11.45 -12.71 -3.60
CA ARG A 21 11.46 -14.04 -3.02
C ARG A 21 10.03 -14.52 -2.79
N MET A 22 9.72 -15.71 -3.28
CA MET A 22 8.46 -16.38 -2.95
C MET A 22 8.51 -16.83 -1.50
N ILE A 23 7.45 -16.52 -0.74
CA ILE A 23 7.25 -17.00 0.62
C ILE A 23 6.19 -18.09 0.60
N LYS A 24 6.58 -19.32 0.92
CA LYS A 24 5.70 -20.47 1.14
C LYS A 24 6.11 -21.17 2.43
N CYS A 25 5.42 -20.87 3.54
CA CYS A 25 5.72 -21.45 4.85
C CYS A 25 4.42 -21.80 5.59
N GLY A 26 4.08 -23.09 5.67
CA GLY A 26 2.85 -23.57 6.31
C GLY A 26 1.60 -22.93 5.70
N LYS A 27 0.88 -22.14 6.49
CA LYS A 27 -0.33 -21.39 6.09
C LYS A 27 -0.06 -20.08 5.34
N TRP A 28 1.20 -19.67 5.22
CA TRP A 28 1.57 -18.37 4.68
C TRP A 28 2.00 -18.45 3.22
N ARG A 29 1.53 -17.50 2.41
CA ARG A 29 1.87 -17.33 1.00
C ARG A 29 2.15 -15.86 0.72
N GLY A 30 3.17 -15.54 -0.06
CA GLY A 30 3.48 -14.13 -0.35
C GLY A 30 4.67 -13.91 -1.25
N LEU A 31 4.98 -12.64 -1.51
CA LEU A 31 6.20 -12.19 -2.15
C LEU A 31 6.87 -11.13 -1.27
N ALA A 32 8.19 -11.16 -1.19
CA ALA A 32 8.98 -10.20 -0.43
C ALA A 32 10.24 -9.79 -1.18
N ASP A 33 10.76 -8.61 -0.86
CA ASP A 33 12.10 -8.18 -1.25
C ASP A 33 13.13 -9.17 -0.69
N PRO A 34 14.02 -9.76 -1.51
CA PRO A 34 15.02 -10.71 -1.04
C PRO A 34 15.89 -10.16 0.10
N LYS A 35 16.26 -8.87 0.06
CA LYS A 35 17.06 -8.23 1.11
C LYS A 35 16.30 -8.15 2.43
N LEU A 36 14.97 -7.99 2.39
CA LEU A 36 14.16 -8.04 3.60
C LEU A 36 14.15 -9.48 4.16
N VAL A 37 13.97 -10.48 3.29
CA VAL A 37 14.00 -11.89 3.72
C VAL A 37 15.35 -12.29 4.30
N ASP A 38 16.45 -11.85 3.69
CA ASP A 38 17.81 -12.16 4.16
C ASP A 38 18.08 -11.61 5.57
N ARG A 39 17.49 -10.45 5.91
CA ARG A 39 17.69 -9.79 7.20
C ARG A 39 16.76 -10.31 8.30
N VAL A 40 15.53 -10.65 7.93
CA VAL A 40 14.45 -10.97 8.90
C VAL A 40 14.23 -12.48 9.03
N GLY A 41 14.58 -13.24 7.99
CA GLY A 41 14.19 -14.63 7.85
C GLY A 41 12.71 -14.80 7.51
N ILE A 42 12.36 -16.00 7.02
CA ILE A 42 10.98 -16.34 6.67
C ILE A 42 10.08 -16.40 7.91
N GLU A 43 10.60 -16.88 9.04
CA GLU A 43 9.86 -16.97 10.30
C GLU A 43 9.51 -15.58 10.85
N GLY A 44 10.43 -14.62 10.76
CA GLY A 44 10.15 -13.24 11.15
C GLY A 44 9.04 -12.59 10.33
N LEU A 45 8.93 -12.93 9.03
CA LEU A 45 7.86 -12.44 8.14
C LEU A 45 6.54 -13.23 8.25
N THR A 46 6.50 -14.34 8.99
CA THR A 46 5.31 -15.21 9.02
C THR A 46 4.80 -15.45 10.44
N VAL A 47 5.65 -15.99 11.32
CA VAL A 47 5.28 -16.34 12.69
C VAL A 47 5.25 -15.10 13.58
N HIS A 48 6.26 -14.23 13.47
CA HIS A 48 6.45 -13.08 14.36
C HIS A 48 5.90 -11.76 13.82
N LEU A 49 5.36 -11.75 12.58
CA LEU A 49 4.94 -10.51 11.93
C LEU A 49 3.82 -9.78 12.68
N GLU A 50 2.80 -10.52 13.15
CA GLU A 50 1.68 -9.92 13.89
C GLU A 50 2.13 -9.38 15.26
N GLU A 51 2.99 -10.10 15.97
CA GLU A 51 3.57 -9.63 17.24
C GLU A 51 4.41 -8.37 17.05
N THR A 52 5.25 -8.35 16.01
CA THR A 52 6.07 -7.18 15.64
C THR A 52 5.19 -5.98 15.29
N MET A 53 4.08 -6.23 14.60
CA MET A 53 3.10 -5.20 14.26
C MET A 53 2.40 -4.64 15.50
N ILE A 54 1.97 -5.51 16.43
CA ILE A 54 1.27 -5.11 17.67
C ILE A 54 2.19 -4.31 18.61
N ARG A 55 3.48 -4.66 18.66
CA ARG A 55 4.48 -3.94 19.47
C ARG A 55 4.94 -2.61 18.85
N GLY A 56 4.64 -2.40 17.57
CA GLY A 56 5.00 -1.16 16.87
C GLY A 56 4.17 0.04 17.31
N GLU A 57 4.59 1.22 16.89
CA GLU A 57 3.84 2.45 17.04
C GLU A 57 2.57 2.38 16.18
N VAL A 58 1.39 2.53 16.81
CA VAL A 58 0.12 2.46 16.11
C VAL A 58 -0.12 3.75 15.33
N LEU A 59 -0.07 3.68 14.00
CA LEU A 59 -0.44 4.79 13.12
C LEU A 59 -1.96 4.85 12.91
N LYS A 60 -2.61 3.68 12.80
CA LYS A 60 -4.07 3.59 12.59
C LYS A 60 -4.61 2.26 13.07
N ASN A 61 -5.63 2.28 13.92
CA ASN A 61 -6.31 1.06 14.37
C ASN A 61 -7.82 1.16 14.11
N GLY A 62 -8.25 0.69 12.94
CA GLY A 62 -9.66 0.69 12.54
C GLY A 62 -10.27 -0.69 12.47
N SER A 63 -11.59 -0.74 12.27
CA SER A 63 -12.35 -2.00 12.13
C SER A 63 -11.91 -2.86 10.94
N LYS A 64 -11.36 -2.24 9.89
CA LYS A 64 -10.97 -2.91 8.63
C LYS A 64 -9.48 -3.21 8.50
N SER A 65 -8.64 -2.49 9.22
CA SER A 65 -7.17 -2.57 9.12
C SER A 65 -6.50 -2.02 10.37
N HIS A 66 -5.37 -2.61 10.72
CA HIS A 66 -4.41 -2.06 11.67
C HIS A 66 -3.17 -1.64 10.84
N VAL A 67 -2.62 -0.47 11.10
CA VAL A 67 -1.40 0.05 10.52
C VAL A 67 -0.45 0.43 11.65
N SER A 68 0.76 -0.11 11.63
CA SER A 68 1.79 0.22 12.61
C SER A 68 3.11 0.58 11.93
N HIS A 69 3.86 1.47 12.56
CA HIS A 69 5.24 1.78 12.26
C HIS A 69 6.15 0.98 13.19
N THR A 70 7.17 0.33 12.65
CA THR A 70 8.10 -0.49 13.42
C THR A 70 9.42 -0.68 12.66
N THR A 71 10.44 -1.17 13.37
CA THR A 71 11.71 -1.57 12.74
C THR A 71 11.70 -3.06 12.44
N LEU A 72 11.93 -3.43 11.18
CA LEU A 72 11.96 -4.82 10.72
C LEU A 72 13.25 -5.08 9.93
N GLY A 73 14.13 -5.94 10.47
CA GLY A 73 15.44 -6.22 9.84
C GLY A 73 16.31 -4.97 9.71
N GLY A 74 16.30 -4.10 10.73
CA GLY A 74 17.05 -2.83 10.75
C GLY A 74 16.58 -1.81 9.71
N ARG A 75 15.31 -1.87 9.28
CA ARG A 75 14.67 -0.88 8.42
C ARG A 75 13.40 -0.38 9.07
N ASP A 76 13.13 0.92 8.97
CA ASP A 76 11.85 1.48 9.39
C ASP A 76 10.79 1.21 8.34
N VAL A 77 9.74 0.51 8.76
CA VAL A 77 8.69 0.01 7.88
C VAL A 77 7.33 0.32 8.45
N VAL A 78 6.35 0.35 7.55
CA VAL A 78 4.93 0.33 7.91
C VAL A 78 4.36 -1.04 7.58
N ILE A 79 3.70 -1.64 8.56
CA ILE A 79 2.95 -2.89 8.40
C ILE A 79 1.46 -2.55 8.41
N LYS A 80 0.79 -2.74 7.26
CA LYS A 80 -0.66 -2.63 7.11
C LYS A 80 -1.29 -4.03 7.13
N GLY A 81 -1.86 -4.39 8.27
CA GLY A 81 -2.58 -5.64 8.49
C GLY A 81 -4.06 -5.49 8.16
N TYR A 82 -4.56 -6.31 7.25
CA TYR A 82 -5.95 -6.36 6.81
C TYR A 82 -6.72 -7.43 7.58
N ARG A 83 -7.75 -7.00 8.32
CA ARG A 83 -8.62 -7.92 9.05
C ARG A 83 -9.53 -8.70 8.09
N HIS A 84 -9.89 -9.92 8.50
CA HIS A 84 -10.92 -10.72 7.86
C HIS A 84 -12.27 -10.00 8.01
N LEU A 85 -12.95 -9.69 6.91
CA LEU A 85 -14.26 -9.01 6.93
C LEU A 85 -15.42 -9.97 6.63
N GLY A 86 -15.25 -11.27 6.91
CA GLY A 86 -16.27 -12.32 6.77
C GLY A 86 -16.28 -13.07 5.44
N LEU A 87 -17.00 -14.21 5.40
CA LEU A 87 -17.02 -15.20 4.31
C LEU A 87 -17.48 -14.65 2.94
N LEU A 88 -18.52 -13.81 2.91
CA LEU A 88 -19.06 -13.22 1.66
C LEU A 88 -18.12 -12.18 1.04
N HIS A 89 -17.41 -11.41 1.88
CA HIS A 89 -16.34 -10.53 1.43
C HIS A 89 -15.10 -11.36 1.02
N SER A 90 -14.80 -12.44 1.77
CA SER A 90 -13.70 -13.35 1.48
C SER A 90 -13.86 -14.05 0.13
N LEU A 91 -15.04 -14.53 -0.27
CA LEU A 91 -15.25 -15.17 -1.58
C LEU A 91 -14.95 -14.22 -2.75
N ARG A 92 -15.39 -12.96 -2.68
CA ARG A 92 -15.13 -11.95 -3.73
C ARG A 92 -13.66 -11.57 -3.83
N HIS A 93 -12.94 -11.49 -2.71
CA HIS A 93 -11.49 -11.17 -2.71
C HIS A 93 -10.59 -12.40 -2.86
N THR A 94 -11.09 -13.61 -2.66
CA THR A 94 -10.34 -14.84 -2.95
C THR A 94 -10.18 -15.01 -4.46
N LEU A 95 -11.18 -14.59 -5.26
CA LEU A 95 -11.09 -14.57 -6.73
C LEU A 95 -10.30 -13.38 -7.31
N GLN A 96 -10.18 -12.26 -6.58
CA GLN A 96 -9.47 -11.05 -7.04
C GLN A 96 -8.07 -10.86 -6.44
N GLY A 97 -7.66 -11.72 -5.50
CA GLY A 97 -6.46 -11.54 -4.69
C GLY A 97 -6.68 -10.66 -3.47
N SER A 98 -5.87 -10.88 -2.43
CA SER A 98 -5.95 -10.16 -1.16
C SER A 98 -5.71 -8.65 -1.30
N ARG A 99 -6.15 -7.87 -0.30
CA ARG A 99 -5.90 -6.41 -0.27
C ARG A 99 -4.40 -6.09 -0.24
N ALA A 100 -3.60 -6.86 0.49
CA ALA A 100 -2.16 -6.63 0.50
C ALA A 100 -1.52 -6.96 -0.85
N LYS A 101 -1.91 -8.08 -1.47
CA LYS A 101 -1.45 -8.47 -2.80
C LYS A 101 -1.73 -7.35 -3.80
N ARG A 102 -2.97 -6.85 -3.85
CA ARG A 102 -3.34 -5.72 -4.73
C ARG A 102 -2.49 -4.48 -4.46
N SER A 103 -2.35 -4.08 -3.20
CA SER A 103 -1.55 -2.90 -2.82
C SER A 103 -0.09 -3.03 -3.26
N TRP A 104 0.49 -4.21 -3.08
CA TRP A 104 1.86 -4.49 -3.49
C TRP A 104 2.04 -4.41 -5.01
N PHE A 105 1.15 -5.02 -5.80
CA PHE A 105 1.21 -4.89 -7.26
C PHE A 105 0.95 -3.46 -7.74
N THR A 106 0.04 -2.73 -7.09
CA THR A 106 -0.22 -1.32 -7.37
C THR A 106 1.01 -0.48 -7.10
N ALA A 107 1.68 -0.63 -5.96
CA ALA A 107 2.91 0.10 -5.62
C ALA A 107 4.00 -0.08 -6.70
N HIS A 108 4.24 -1.32 -7.13
CA HIS A 108 5.21 -1.61 -8.20
C HIS A 108 4.78 -1.02 -9.55
N ARG A 109 3.47 -0.93 -9.83
CA ARG A 109 2.96 -0.23 -11.01
C ARG A 109 3.16 1.28 -10.92
N LEU A 110 2.89 1.89 -9.76
CA LEU A 110 3.10 3.31 -9.52
C LEU A 110 4.56 3.71 -9.69
N ARG A 111 5.48 2.90 -9.16
CA ARG A 111 6.93 3.10 -9.35
C ARG A 111 7.32 3.15 -10.83
N ARG A 112 6.75 2.28 -11.66
CA ARG A 112 6.97 2.30 -13.12
C ARG A 112 6.38 3.52 -13.82
N LEU A 113 5.35 4.12 -13.25
CA LEU A 113 4.73 5.36 -13.75
C LEU A 113 5.39 6.63 -13.18
N ALA A 114 6.50 6.49 -12.44
CA ALA A 114 7.13 7.60 -11.72
C ALA A 114 6.12 8.39 -10.84
N VAL A 115 5.20 7.66 -10.22
CA VAL A 115 4.27 8.18 -9.21
C VAL A 115 4.89 7.96 -7.83
N PRO A 116 5.12 9.02 -7.02
CA PRO A 116 5.71 8.88 -5.70
C PRO A 116 4.84 8.01 -4.77
N THR A 117 5.42 6.93 -4.27
CA THR A 117 4.81 6.00 -3.33
C THR A 117 5.92 5.28 -2.57
N PRO A 118 5.71 4.85 -1.31
CA PRO A 118 6.71 4.09 -0.58
C PRO A 118 7.10 2.79 -1.29
N THR A 119 8.35 2.34 -1.09
CA THR A 119 8.80 1.07 -1.64
C THR A 119 7.99 -0.07 -1.03
N ALA A 120 7.27 -0.83 -1.86
CA ALA A 120 6.62 -2.05 -1.45
C ALA A 120 7.65 -3.16 -1.19
N LEU A 121 7.78 -3.55 0.07
CA LEU A 121 8.75 -4.54 0.51
C LEU A 121 8.18 -5.96 0.46
N ALA A 122 6.93 -6.16 0.92
CA ALA A 122 6.33 -7.48 0.92
C ALA A 122 4.80 -7.46 0.95
N TYR A 123 4.19 -8.56 0.50
CA TYR A 123 2.84 -8.92 0.91
C TYR A 123 2.78 -10.37 1.37
N LEU A 124 2.02 -10.62 2.44
CA LEU A 124 1.88 -11.94 3.05
C LEU A 124 0.40 -12.23 3.29
N ASP A 125 -0.05 -13.41 2.88
CA ASP A 125 -1.40 -13.90 3.05
C ASP A 125 -1.38 -15.16 3.93
N GLU A 126 -2.21 -15.15 4.98
CA GLU A 126 -2.45 -16.31 5.85
C GLU A 126 -3.70 -17.04 5.35
N TYR A 127 -3.59 -18.33 5.05
CA TYR A 127 -4.70 -19.19 4.65
C TYR A 127 -5.06 -20.19 5.75
N ARG A 128 -6.34 -20.26 6.12
CA ARG A 128 -6.86 -21.28 7.06
C ARG A 128 -7.91 -22.11 6.33
N ARG A 129 -7.73 -23.44 6.30
CA ARG A 129 -8.63 -24.38 5.60
C ARG A 129 -8.89 -23.97 4.14
N GLY A 130 -7.85 -23.48 3.45
CA GLY A 130 -7.93 -23.02 2.06
C GLY A 130 -8.52 -21.60 1.87
N LEU A 131 -9.02 -20.96 2.92
CA LEU A 131 -9.62 -19.62 2.85
C LEU A 131 -8.63 -18.55 3.29
N LEU A 132 -8.63 -17.41 2.59
CA LEU A 132 -7.85 -16.23 2.99
C LEU A 132 -8.35 -15.72 4.35
N TRP A 133 -7.49 -15.81 5.35
CA TRP A 133 -7.77 -15.39 6.72
C TRP A 133 -7.32 -13.95 6.96
N ARG A 134 -6.03 -13.69 6.79
CA ARG A 134 -5.41 -12.37 7.01
C ARG A 134 -4.44 -12.05 5.89
N SER A 135 -4.16 -10.77 5.73
CA SER A 135 -3.28 -10.28 4.68
C SER A 135 -2.50 -9.08 5.19
N PHE A 136 -1.22 -9.01 4.91
CA PHE A 136 -0.30 -7.98 5.42
C PHE A 136 0.46 -7.37 4.26
N PHE A 137 0.49 -6.04 4.21
CA PHE A 137 1.29 -5.27 3.28
C PHE A 137 2.39 -4.54 4.04
N ILE A 138 3.64 -4.72 3.61
CA ILE A 138 4.82 -4.12 4.24
C ILE A 138 5.48 -3.20 3.22
N TYR A 139 5.74 -1.96 3.63
CA TYR A 139 6.40 -0.95 2.80
C TYR A 139 7.31 -0.06 3.65
N ASP A 140 8.25 0.64 3.01
CA ASP A 140 9.15 1.58 3.69
C ASP A 140 8.34 2.65 4.43
N TYR A 141 8.77 3.01 5.64
CA TYR A 141 8.24 4.20 6.32
C TYR A 141 8.67 5.47 5.56
N VAL A 142 7.73 6.41 5.42
CA VAL A 142 8.01 7.72 4.83
C VAL A 142 7.84 8.76 5.91
N ALA A 143 8.97 9.37 6.31
CA ALA A 143 8.96 10.49 7.24
C ALA A 143 8.31 11.71 6.57
N GLY A 144 7.28 12.24 7.21
CA GLY A 144 6.52 13.37 6.70
C GLY A 144 5.22 13.58 7.44
N SER A 145 4.51 14.64 7.07
CA SER A 145 3.19 14.96 7.63
C SER A 145 2.11 14.57 6.64
N GLU A 146 0.96 14.09 7.12
CA GLU A 146 -0.19 13.91 6.24
C GLU A 146 -0.53 15.22 5.52
N LEU A 147 -0.85 15.13 4.23
CA LEU A 147 -1.23 16.31 3.43
C LEU A 147 -2.42 17.03 4.07
N TYR A 148 -3.31 16.29 4.74
CA TYR A 148 -4.41 16.88 5.51
C TYR A 148 -3.92 17.88 6.57
N VAL A 149 -2.92 17.49 7.37
CA VAL A 149 -2.37 18.34 8.43
C VAL A 149 -1.73 19.58 7.82
N VAL A 150 -0.92 19.42 6.76
CA VAL A 150 -0.22 20.54 6.12
C VAL A 150 -1.20 21.55 5.50
N LEU A 151 -2.27 21.08 4.88
CA LEU A 151 -3.26 21.97 4.26
C LEU A 151 -4.10 22.72 5.29
N ASN A 152 -4.35 22.13 6.46
CA ASN A 152 -5.12 22.74 7.54
C ASN A 152 -4.29 23.59 8.51
N ASP A 153 -2.95 23.50 8.48
CA ASP A 153 -2.08 24.27 9.37
C ASP A 153 -2.01 25.75 8.97
N PRO A 154 -2.49 26.72 9.78
CA PRO A 154 -2.47 28.14 9.45
C PRO A 154 -1.05 28.73 9.37
N ALA A 155 -0.05 28.10 9.99
CA ALA A 155 1.34 28.55 9.93
C ALA A 155 2.01 28.24 8.58
N VAL A 156 1.43 27.32 7.78
CA VAL A 156 1.97 26.96 6.46
C VAL A 156 1.56 28.03 5.43
N PRO A 157 2.51 28.65 4.71
CA PRO A 157 2.20 29.66 3.70
C PRO A 157 1.28 29.13 2.59
N GLY A 158 0.32 29.97 2.17
CA GLY A 158 -0.64 29.62 1.11
C GLY A 158 0.02 29.19 -0.21
N GLU A 159 1.16 29.79 -0.56
CA GLU A 159 1.94 29.41 -1.73
C GLU A 159 2.43 27.96 -1.66
N ARG A 160 2.90 27.51 -0.48
CA ARG A 160 3.34 26.12 -0.29
C ARG A 160 2.16 25.17 -0.43
N LYS A 161 1.00 25.51 0.15
CA LYS A 161 -0.22 24.71 0.00
C LYS A 161 -0.64 24.57 -1.46
N ARG A 162 -0.58 25.67 -2.22
CA ARG A 162 -0.87 25.68 -3.66
C ARG A 162 0.10 24.80 -4.45
N ARG A 163 1.41 24.88 -4.18
CA ARG A 163 2.41 24.00 -4.81
C ARG A 163 2.12 22.52 -4.54
N LEU A 164 1.77 22.14 -3.31
CA LEU A 164 1.43 20.76 -2.97
C LEU A 164 0.17 20.28 -3.72
N ILE A 165 -0.87 21.13 -3.81
CA ILE A 165 -2.08 20.83 -4.58
C ILE A 165 -1.74 20.62 -6.06
N ASP A 166 -0.93 21.49 -6.66
CA ASP A 166 -0.51 21.37 -8.05
C ASP A 166 0.28 20.07 -8.30
N ARG A 167 1.16 19.68 -7.35
CA ARG A 167 1.85 18.39 -7.39
C ARG A 167 0.88 17.21 -7.39
N VAL A 168 -0.15 17.24 -6.53
CA VAL A 168 -1.18 16.19 -6.52
C VAL A 168 -1.88 16.13 -7.87
N MET A 169 -2.26 17.28 -8.45
CA MET A 169 -2.93 17.30 -9.77
C MET A 169 -2.07 16.70 -10.89
N VAL A 170 -0.77 16.96 -10.88
CA VAL A 170 0.19 16.33 -11.81
C VAL A 170 0.22 14.82 -11.62
N VAL A 171 0.27 14.34 -10.37
CA VAL A 171 0.27 12.90 -10.09
C VAL A 171 -1.03 12.23 -10.51
N LEU A 172 -2.19 12.85 -10.27
CA LEU A 172 -3.49 12.33 -10.71
C LEU A 172 -3.59 12.21 -12.24
N LYS A 173 -3.04 13.18 -12.97
CA LYS A 173 -2.95 13.13 -14.43
C LYS A 173 -2.10 11.94 -14.89
N ARG A 174 -0.91 11.74 -14.29
CA ARG A 174 -0.04 10.59 -14.57
C ARG A 174 -0.72 9.25 -14.28
N LEU A 175 -1.48 9.15 -13.18
CA LEU A 175 -2.26 7.95 -12.85
C LEU A 175 -3.28 7.65 -13.96
N SER A 176 -4.05 8.66 -14.37
CA SER A 176 -5.07 8.53 -15.41
C SER A 176 -4.46 8.11 -16.76
N GLU A 177 -3.36 8.75 -17.17
CA GLU A 177 -2.58 8.40 -18.38
C GLU A 177 -2.03 6.98 -18.30
N GLY A 178 -1.55 6.56 -17.12
CA GLY A 178 -1.12 5.21 -16.83
C GLY A 178 -2.26 4.19 -16.68
N GLY A 179 -3.52 4.59 -16.92
CA GLY A 179 -4.68 3.72 -16.84
C GLY A 179 -4.99 3.25 -15.41
N ILE A 180 -4.88 4.15 -14.43
CA ILE A 180 -5.17 3.93 -13.01
C ILE A 180 -6.11 5.04 -12.53
N SER A 181 -7.12 4.67 -11.75
CA SER A 181 -7.93 5.61 -10.95
C SER A 181 -7.75 5.30 -9.48
N HIS A 182 -7.73 6.34 -8.64
CA HIS A 182 -7.46 6.19 -7.22
C HIS A 182 -8.65 5.58 -6.47
N GLY A 183 -9.87 6.03 -6.73
CA GLY A 183 -11.10 5.41 -6.19
C GLY A 183 -11.51 5.81 -4.77
N ASP A 184 -10.56 6.15 -3.91
CA ASP A 184 -10.76 6.69 -2.54
C ASP A 184 -9.73 7.79 -2.19
N LEU A 185 -9.64 8.80 -3.05
CA LEU A 185 -8.66 9.88 -2.90
C LEU A 185 -9.03 10.79 -1.71
N LYS A 186 -8.13 10.90 -0.73
CA LYS A 186 -8.26 11.72 0.50
C LYS A 186 -6.91 12.31 0.89
N HIS A 187 -6.90 13.48 1.52
CA HIS A 187 -5.67 14.13 2.00
C HIS A 187 -4.87 13.26 2.98
N SER A 188 -5.54 12.49 3.83
CA SER A 188 -4.90 11.57 4.79
C SER A 188 -4.28 10.32 4.16
N ASN A 189 -4.54 10.07 2.86
CA ASN A 189 -3.90 8.97 2.12
C ASN A 189 -2.61 9.42 1.40
N MET A 190 -2.11 10.62 1.72
CA MET A 190 -0.94 11.24 1.14
C MET A 190 -0.02 11.80 2.23
N ILE A 191 1.29 11.57 2.09
CA ILE A 191 2.33 12.09 2.98
C ILE A 191 3.13 13.16 2.24
N CYS A 192 3.32 14.30 2.90
CA CYS A 192 4.18 15.38 2.44
C CYS A 192 5.59 15.21 3.01
N THR A 193 6.57 15.18 2.13
CA THR A 193 8.00 15.19 2.49
C THR A 193 8.62 16.40 1.80
N GLY A 194 8.81 17.49 2.56
CA GLY A 194 9.18 18.78 1.99
C GLY A 194 8.08 19.34 1.08
N ASP A 195 8.39 19.45 -0.22
CA ASP A 195 7.49 19.92 -1.28
C ASP A 195 7.00 18.79 -2.22
N ASP A 196 7.28 17.53 -1.88
CA ASP A 196 6.80 16.35 -2.58
C ASP A 196 5.65 15.66 -1.83
N VAL A 197 4.82 14.92 -2.59
CA VAL A 197 3.65 14.20 -2.07
C VAL A 197 3.71 12.74 -2.49
N SER A 198 3.68 11.84 -1.51
CA SER A 198 3.68 10.38 -1.71
C SER A 198 2.34 9.75 -1.34
N PHE A 199 1.87 8.83 -2.16
CA PHE A 199 0.62 8.09 -1.93
C PHE A 199 0.88 6.84 -1.09
N ILE A 200 0.13 6.68 0.01
CA ILE A 200 0.31 5.56 0.95
C ILE A 200 -0.86 4.57 0.94
N ASP A 201 -2.08 4.99 0.56
CA ASP A 201 -3.23 4.06 0.48
C ASP A 201 -3.51 3.63 -0.96
N LEU A 202 -3.11 2.39 -1.27
CA LEU A 202 -3.11 1.85 -2.62
C LEU A 202 -4.19 0.78 -2.86
N ASP A 203 -4.93 0.38 -1.82
CA ASP A 203 -5.84 -0.77 -1.89
C ASP A 203 -7.18 -0.45 -2.60
N ALA A 204 -7.53 0.83 -2.68
CA ALA A 204 -8.70 1.33 -3.38
C ALA A 204 -8.45 1.57 -4.88
N MET A 205 -7.18 1.65 -5.30
CA MET A 205 -6.81 1.96 -6.68
C MET A 205 -7.24 0.84 -7.63
N ARG A 206 -7.75 1.24 -8.81
CA ARG A 206 -8.25 0.29 -9.81
C ARG A 206 -7.67 0.55 -11.17
N PRO A 207 -7.44 -0.50 -11.97
CA PRO A 207 -7.19 -0.32 -13.38
C PRO A 207 -8.32 0.48 -14.02
N ALA A 208 -7.95 1.56 -14.71
CA ALA A 208 -8.84 2.45 -15.41
C ALA A 208 -8.64 2.33 -16.92
N PHE A 209 -8.76 1.11 -17.45
CA PHE A 209 -8.76 0.89 -18.90
C PHE A 209 -10.07 1.36 -19.53
N GLY A 210 -10.01 1.64 -20.83
CA GLY A 210 -11.15 2.10 -21.62
C GLY A 210 -10.83 3.33 -22.48
N PRO A 211 -11.82 3.79 -23.25
CA PRO A 211 -11.72 5.00 -24.06
C PRO A 211 -11.42 6.24 -23.21
N ASP A 212 -10.83 7.26 -23.82
CA ASP A 212 -10.32 8.43 -23.11
C ASP A 212 -11.40 9.22 -22.36
N PHE A 213 -12.65 9.20 -22.83
CA PHE A 213 -13.75 9.83 -22.09
C PHE A 213 -13.98 9.19 -20.72
N LEU A 214 -13.84 7.87 -20.58
CA LEU A 214 -13.97 7.18 -19.29
C LEU A 214 -12.78 7.48 -18.37
N LYS A 215 -11.57 7.59 -18.93
CA LYS A 215 -10.38 7.98 -18.15
C LYS A 215 -10.54 9.41 -17.63
N ARG A 216 -10.97 10.34 -18.48
CA ARG A 216 -11.27 11.73 -18.09
C ARG A 216 -12.34 11.79 -17.01
N TYR A 217 -13.45 11.07 -17.19
CA TYR A 217 -14.51 10.99 -16.18
C TYR A 217 -14.02 10.49 -14.82
N ARG A 218 -13.18 9.44 -14.79
CA ARG A 218 -12.60 8.91 -13.55
C ARG A 218 -11.61 9.88 -12.90
N LEU A 219 -10.80 10.57 -13.71
CA LEU A 219 -9.91 11.63 -13.25
C LEU A 219 -10.70 12.78 -12.61
N GLU A 220 -11.77 13.24 -13.25
CA GLU A 220 -12.63 14.29 -12.70
C GLU A 220 -13.32 13.85 -11.40
N LYS A 221 -13.72 12.57 -11.29
CA LYS A 221 -14.21 12.02 -10.03
C LYS A 221 -13.16 12.03 -8.92
N ASP A 222 -11.92 11.67 -9.23
CA ASP A 222 -10.84 11.70 -8.25
C ASP A 222 -10.52 13.16 -7.85
N ARG A 223 -10.42 14.09 -8.81
CA ARG A 223 -10.30 15.54 -8.53
C ARG A 223 -11.42 16.06 -7.64
N ALA A 224 -12.66 15.74 -7.95
CA ALA A 224 -13.82 16.17 -7.17
C ALA A 224 -13.80 15.61 -5.73
N ARG A 225 -13.25 14.41 -5.51
CA ARG A 225 -13.05 13.88 -4.14
C ARG A 225 -11.98 14.66 -3.40
N PHE A 226 -10.85 14.94 -4.05
CA PHE A 226 -9.78 15.74 -3.46
C PHE A 226 -10.28 17.12 -3.02
N PHE A 227 -10.99 17.83 -3.91
CA PHE A 227 -11.48 19.17 -3.59
C PHE A 227 -12.67 19.21 -2.62
N ARG A 228 -13.43 18.12 -2.49
CA ARG A 228 -14.51 18.05 -1.50
C ARG A 228 -13.99 18.11 -0.07
N ASP A 229 -12.88 17.41 0.19
CA ASP A 229 -12.26 17.37 1.51
C ASP A 229 -11.41 18.64 1.78
N LEU A 230 -11.44 19.62 0.86
CA LEU A 230 -10.72 20.90 0.93
C LEU A 230 -11.60 22.09 1.35
N GLU A 231 -12.91 21.94 1.53
CA GLU A 231 -13.75 23.09 1.87
C GLU A 231 -13.51 23.62 3.30
N PRO A 232 -13.39 24.95 3.48
CA PRO A 232 -12.42 25.83 2.83
C PRO A 232 -11.55 26.55 3.88
N PHE A 233 -10.47 27.17 3.41
CA PHE A 233 -9.79 28.27 4.08
C PHE A 233 -10.76 29.43 4.40
N ARG A 234 -11.56 29.30 5.46
CA ARG A 234 -12.24 30.40 6.14
C ARG A 234 -11.44 30.81 7.38
#